data_AF-D8SUZ8-F1
#
_entry.id   AF-D8SUZ8-F1
#
_cell.length_a   1.000
_cell.length_b   1.000
_cell.length_c   1.000
_cell.angle_alpha   90.00
_cell.angle_beta   90.00
_cell.angle_gamma   90.00
#
_symmetry.space_group_name_H-M   'P 1'
#
loop_
_entity.id
_entity.type
_entity.pdbx_description
1 polymer ?
#
loop_
_entity_poly.entity_id
_entity_poly.type
_entity_poly.pdbx_seq_one_letter_code
_entity_poly.pdbx_strand_id
1 'polypeptide(L)'
;MAPSVASGGIAIGLNKGHVVTKRMPAKRPIAMRGKGQKRTLFVRKLIREVVGFAPYEKRITELLKVGKDKRALKVAKRKLGSHLRAKKKREEMSTVLRKMRYLCIFLSSHCIFSSQFL
;
A
#
# COMPACT_ATOMS: atom_id res chain seq x y z
N MET A 1 -0.47 22.49 -4.92
CA MET A 1 -0.35 22.00 -6.30
C MET A 1 0.47 23.05 -7.04
N ALA A 2 1.72 22.75 -7.42
CA ALA A 2 2.56 23.75 -8.07
C ALA A 2 1.87 24.26 -9.36
N PRO A 3 1.88 25.58 -9.64
CA PRO A 3 1.43 26.05 -10.94
C PRO A 3 2.33 25.38 -11.99
N SER A 4 1.70 24.70 -12.96
CA SER A 4 2.44 24.17 -14.10
C SER A 4 3.17 25.35 -14.76
N VAL A 5 4.47 25.21 -15.01
CA VAL A 5 5.34 26.19 -15.67
C VAL A 5 4.57 27.04 -16.69
N ALA A 6 4.63 28.36 -16.51
CA ALA A 6 3.99 29.32 -17.39
C ALA A 6 4.61 29.20 -18.79
N SER A 7 3.75 29.03 -19.81
CA SER A 7 4.19 29.02 -21.20
C SER A 7 4.70 30.42 -21.56
N GLY A 8 5.94 30.50 -22.06
CA GLY A 8 6.66 31.75 -22.30
C GLY A 8 6.48 32.33 -23.71
N GLY A 9 5.56 31.80 -24.52
CA GLY A 9 5.35 32.28 -25.90
C GLY A 9 6.42 31.84 -26.90
N ILE A 10 7.36 31.00 -26.49
CA ILE A 10 8.49 30.55 -27.31
C ILE A 10 8.08 29.33 -28.16
N ALA A 11 8.54 29.24 -29.41
CA ALA A 11 8.22 28.12 -30.30
C ALA A 11 8.93 26.80 -29.92
N ILE A 12 10.16 26.87 -29.39
CA ILE A 12 11.01 25.72 -29.05
C ILE A 12 11.61 25.93 -27.65
N GLY A 13 11.68 24.88 -26.83
CA GLY A 13 12.20 24.91 -25.46
C GLY A 13 11.23 24.32 -24.42
N LEU A 14 11.62 24.35 -23.14
CA LEU A 14 10.84 23.75 -22.04
C LEU A 14 9.53 24.50 -21.76
N ASN A 15 9.56 25.84 -21.82
CA ASN A 15 8.39 26.70 -21.60
C ASN A 15 7.72 27.11 -22.92
N LYS A 16 7.74 26.22 -23.91
CA LYS A 16 7.15 26.49 -25.22
C LYS A 16 5.62 26.57 -25.18
N GLY A 17 5.06 27.18 -26.21
CA GLY A 17 3.63 27.29 -26.43
C GLY A 17 3.07 28.67 -26.07
N HIS A 18 1.81 28.86 -26.43
CA HIS A 18 1.10 30.13 -26.22
C HIS A 18 0.85 30.40 -24.74
N VAL A 19 0.98 31.67 -24.34
CA VAL A 19 0.78 32.11 -22.96
C VAL A 19 -0.70 31.97 -22.62
N VAL A 20 -1.08 30.87 -21.95
CA VAL A 20 -2.47 30.59 -21.55
C VAL A 20 -2.55 30.41 -20.04
N THR A 21 -3.54 31.06 -19.42
CA THR A 21 -3.91 30.83 -18.02
C THR A 21 -4.65 29.50 -17.90
N LYS A 22 -3.96 28.46 -17.40
CA LYS A 22 -4.55 27.13 -17.24
C LYS A 22 -5.56 27.12 -16.10
N ARG A 23 -6.84 26.90 -16.42
CA ARG A 23 -7.90 26.63 -15.43
C ARG A 23 -7.64 25.27 -14.76
N MET A 24 -7.85 25.17 -13.44
CA MET A 24 -7.88 23.88 -12.74
C MET A 24 -9.31 23.31 -12.75
N PRO A 25 -9.64 22.34 -13.64
CA PRO A 25 -10.95 21.71 -13.64
C PRO A 25 -11.11 20.79 -12.43
N ALA A 26 -12.34 20.64 -11.95
CA ALA A 26 -12.67 19.62 -10.97
C ALA A 26 -12.37 18.21 -11.53
N LYS A 27 -11.94 17.30 -10.66
CA LYS A 27 -11.59 15.95 -11.06
C LYS A 27 -12.85 15.20 -11.54
N ARG A 28 -12.78 14.65 -12.75
CA ARG A 28 -13.88 13.90 -13.36
C ARG A 28 -14.26 12.66 -12.51
N PRO A 29 -15.56 12.32 -12.38
CA PRO A 29 -15.99 11.14 -11.63
C PRO A 29 -15.35 9.83 -12.09
N ILE A 30 -15.14 9.65 -13.41
CA ILE A 30 -14.47 8.47 -13.97
C ILE A 30 -13.03 8.30 -13.45
N ALA A 31 -12.32 9.41 -13.17
CA ALA A 31 -10.97 9.40 -12.65
C ALA A 31 -10.91 9.06 -11.14
N MET A 32 -12.07 8.90 -10.49
CA MET A 32 -12.19 8.43 -9.10
C MET A 32 -12.37 6.91 -9.00
N ARG A 33 -12.51 6.21 -10.12
CA ARG A 33 -12.58 4.74 -10.16
C ARG A 33 -11.35 4.12 -9.49
N GLY A 34 -11.56 3.09 -8.67
CA GLY A 34 -10.50 2.37 -7.95
C GLY A 34 -10.22 2.87 -6.53
N LYS A 35 -10.76 4.03 -6.12
CA LYS A 35 -10.70 4.45 -4.70
C LYS A 35 -11.65 3.58 -3.87
N GLY A 36 -11.14 3.01 -2.78
CA GLY A 36 -11.94 2.23 -1.85
C GLY A 36 -12.81 3.13 -0.96
N GLN A 37 -14.12 2.93 -0.98
CA GLN A 37 -15.04 3.57 -0.03
C GLN A 37 -14.95 2.90 1.35
N LYS A 38 -15.40 3.59 2.42
CA LYS A 38 -15.39 3.09 3.80
C LYS A 38 -16.03 1.70 3.93
N ARG A 39 -17.21 1.50 3.32
CA ARG A 39 -17.93 0.22 3.30
C ARG A 39 -17.12 -0.90 2.64
N THR A 40 -16.55 -0.67 1.46
CA THR A 40 -15.77 -1.69 0.74
C THR A 40 -14.49 -2.08 1.50
N LEU A 41 -13.84 -1.12 2.16
CA LEU A 41 -12.67 -1.40 2.99
C LEU A 41 -13.03 -2.23 4.22
N PHE A 42 -14.17 -1.96 4.86
CA PHE A 42 -14.67 -2.75 5.98
C PHE A 42 -14.95 -4.20 5.57
N VAL A 43 -15.71 -4.41 4.48
CA VAL A 43 -16.01 -5.76 3.96
C VAL A 43 -14.74 -6.52 3.61
N ARG A 44 -13.74 -5.86 2.99
CA ARG A 44 -12.45 -6.50 2.66
C ARG A 44 -11.62 -6.89 3.89
N LYS A 45 -11.77 -6.20 5.03
CA LYS A 45 -11.11 -6.57 6.29
C LYS A 45 -11.76 -7.83 6.87
N LEU A 46 -13.09 -7.84 6.97
CA LEU A 46 -13.86 -8.98 7.48
C LEU A 46 -13.56 -10.27 6.70
N ILE A 47 -13.58 -10.21 5.36
CA ILE A 47 -13.28 -11.40 4.53
C ILE A 47 -11.87 -11.95 4.79
N ARG A 48 -10.88 -11.07 5.02
CA ARG A 48 -9.50 -11.50 5.32
C ARG A 48 -9.38 -12.16 6.69
N GLU A 49 -10.20 -11.76 7.65
CA GLU A 49 -10.26 -12.39 8.99
C GLU A 49 -10.89 -13.79 8.90
N VAL A 50 -11.96 -13.95 8.11
CA VAL A 50 -12.67 -15.23 7.97
C VAL A 50 -11.91 -16.24 7.11
N VAL A 51 -11.41 -15.83 5.94
CA VAL A 51 -10.82 -16.75 4.94
C VAL A 51 -9.32 -17.00 5.21
N GLY A 52 -8.64 -16.08 5.89
CA GLY A 52 -7.21 -16.16 6.16
C GLY A 52 -6.32 -15.93 4.92
N PHE A 53 -5.09 -16.46 4.97
CA PHE A 53 -4.07 -16.28 3.93
C PHE A 53 -3.92 -17.47 3.00
N ALA A 54 -3.69 -17.18 1.72
CA ALA A 54 -3.38 -18.20 0.71
C ALA A 54 -1.99 -18.82 0.94
N PRO A 55 -1.72 -20.04 0.44
CA PRO A 55 -0.46 -20.76 0.71
C PRO A 55 0.79 -20.01 0.21
N TYR A 56 0.69 -19.29 -0.91
CA TYR A 56 1.81 -18.48 -1.40
C TYR A 56 2.07 -17.24 -0.54
N GLU A 57 1.03 -16.70 0.11
CA GLU A 57 1.15 -15.56 1.02
C GLU A 57 1.82 -15.98 2.33
N LYS A 58 1.47 -17.17 2.85
CA LYS A 58 2.14 -17.80 4.00
C LYS A 58 3.65 -17.97 3.77
N ARG A 59 4.03 -18.50 2.60
CA ARG A 59 5.44 -18.64 2.21
C ARG A 59 6.17 -17.30 2.11
N ILE A 60 5.50 -16.24 1.68
CA ILE A 60 6.08 -14.88 1.65
C ILE A 60 6.31 -14.38 3.08
N THR A 61 5.36 -14.58 4.01
CA THR A 61 5.53 -14.19 5.41
C THR A 61 6.65 -14.93 6.11
N GLU A 62 6.83 -16.23 5.84
CA GLU A 62 7.94 -17.02 6.37
C GLU A 62 9.29 -16.45 5.91
N LEU A 63 9.43 -16.15 4.62
CA LEU A 63 10.65 -15.56 4.07
C LEU A 63 10.92 -14.16 4.64
N LEU A 64 9.87 -13.37 4.89
CA LEU A 64 9.98 -12.04 5.49
C LEU A 64 10.32 -12.10 6.99
N LYS A 65 9.91 -13.14 7.73
CA LYS A 65 10.32 -13.35 9.12
C LYS A 65 11.83 -13.61 9.24
N VAL A 66 12.40 -14.34 8.27
CA VAL A 66 13.83 -14.66 8.20
C VAL A 66 14.66 -13.48 7.63
N GLY A 67 14.02 -12.42 7.11
CA GLY A 67 14.71 -11.27 6.52
C GLY A 67 15.23 -11.49 5.09
N LYS A 68 14.73 -12.51 4.35
CA LYS A 68 15.16 -12.82 2.98
C LYS A 68 14.30 -12.11 1.92
N ASP A 69 14.31 -10.77 1.91
CA ASP A 69 13.44 -9.94 1.05
C ASP A 69 13.60 -10.19 -0.45
N LYS A 70 14.84 -10.36 -0.93
CA LYS A 70 15.13 -10.63 -2.35
C LYS A 70 14.52 -11.97 -2.80
N ARG A 71 14.50 -12.97 -1.91
CA ARG A 71 13.89 -14.28 -2.18
C ARG A 71 12.36 -14.19 -2.14
N ALA A 72 11.81 -13.44 -1.19
CA ALA A 72 10.37 -13.17 -1.13
C ALA A 72 9.85 -12.48 -2.40
N LEU A 73 10.59 -11.49 -2.92
CA LEU A 73 10.27 -10.82 -4.18
C LEU A 73 10.32 -11.76 -5.39
N LYS A 74 11.29 -12.67 -5.46
CA LYS A 74 11.34 -13.69 -6.53
C LYS A 74 10.12 -14.62 -6.50
N VAL A 75 9.71 -15.07 -5.31
CA VAL A 75 8.51 -15.91 -5.15
C VAL A 75 7.25 -15.14 -5.53
N ALA A 76 7.10 -13.91 -5.06
CA ALA A 76 5.95 -13.06 -5.37
C ALA A 76 5.88 -12.73 -6.87
N LYS A 77 7.01 -12.43 -7.53
CA LYS A 77 7.07 -12.17 -8.98
C LYS A 77 6.69 -13.43 -9.77
N ARG A 78 7.17 -14.61 -9.38
CA ARG A 78 6.81 -15.88 -10.06
C ARG A 78 5.31 -16.20 -9.95
N LYS A 79 4.63 -15.75 -8.89
CA LYS A 79 3.18 -15.98 -8.70
C LYS A 79 2.29 -14.89 -9.29
N LEU A 80 2.69 -13.62 -9.24
CA LEU A 80 1.89 -12.46 -9.66
C LEU A 80 2.27 -11.90 -11.05
N GLY A 81 3.38 -12.38 -11.61
CA GLY A 81 3.95 -11.99 -12.91
C GLY A 81 4.78 -10.71 -12.85
N SER A 82 4.16 -9.58 -12.51
CA SER A 82 4.81 -8.26 -12.59
C SER A 82 5.53 -7.85 -11.30
N HIS A 83 6.59 -7.06 -11.46
CA HIS A 83 7.41 -6.58 -10.33
C HIS A 83 6.66 -5.57 -9.45
N LEU A 84 5.82 -4.70 -10.04
CA LEU A 84 5.00 -3.73 -9.30
C LEU A 84 3.99 -4.44 -8.38
N ARG A 85 3.30 -5.48 -8.88
CA ARG A 85 2.38 -6.27 -8.07
C ARG A 85 3.11 -7.02 -6.96
N ALA A 86 4.30 -7.56 -7.25
CA ALA A 86 5.14 -8.22 -6.25
C ALA A 86 5.58 -7.28 -5.12
N LYS A 87 6.02 -6.06 -5.43
CA LYS A 87 6.35 -5.03 -4.43
C LYS A 87 5.15 -4.69 -3.56
N LYS A 88 3.99 -4.45 -4.17
CA LYS A 88 2.74 -4.16 -3.46
C LYS A 88 2.36 -5.30 -2.51
N LYS A 89 2.45 -6.56 -2.96
CA LYS A 89 2.16 -7.73 -2.12
C LYS A 89 3.17 -7.91 -0.99
N ARG A 90 4.46 -7.64 -1.22
CA ARG A 90 5.46 -7.62 -0.15
C ARG A 90 5.09 -6.60 0.93
N GLU A 91 4.74 -5.38 0.55
CA GLU A 91 4.33 -4.32 1.49
C GLU A 91 3.06 -4.68 2.28
N GLU A 92 2.08 -5.32 1.63
CA GLU A 92 0.92 -5.89 2.30
C GLU A 92 1.31 -6.95 3.34
N MET A 93 2.21 -7.89 3.02
CA MET A 93 2.64 -8.92 3.99
C MET A 93 3.50 -8.33 5.11
N SER A 94 4.36 -7.35 4.82
CA SER A 94 5.13 -6.64 5.85
C SER A 94 4.24 -5.87 6.81
N THR A 95 3.16 -5.24 6.33
CA THR A 95 2.19 -4.55 7.20
C THR A 95 1.40 -5.52 8.07
N VAL A 96 1.06 -6.71 7.58
CA VAL A 96 0.47 -7.78 8.39
C VAL A 96 1.41 -8.20 9.52
N LEU A 97 2.69 -8.45 9.22
CA LEU A 97 3.68 -8.81 10.24
C LEU A 97 3.85 -7.72 11.31
N ARG A 98 3.85 -6.45 10.90
CA ARG A 98 3.87 -5.32 11.85
C ARG A 98 2.66 -5.36 12.77
N LYS A 99 1.45 -5.51 12.23
CA LYS A 99 0.23 -5.61 13.05
C LYS A 99 0.27 -6.77 14.04
N MET A 100 0.74 -7.94 13.62
CA MET A 100 0.90 -9.10 14.49
C MET A 100 1.90 -8.84 15.62
N ARG A 101 3.03 -8.18 15.33
CA ARG A 101 4.01 -7.79 16.35
C ARG A 101 3.44 -6.78 17.34
N TYR A 102 2.73 -5.76 16.88
CA TYR A 102 2.10 -4.77 17.76
C TYR A 102 1.05 -5.41 18.68
N LEU A 103 0.22 -6.33 18.18
CA LEU A 103 -0.74 -7.06 19.02
C LEU A 103 -0.02 -7.88 20.11
N CYS A 104 1.05 -8.60 19.75
CA CYS A 104 1.82 -9.38 20.71
C CYS A 104 2.38 -8.51 21.83
N ILE A 105 2.99 -7.37 21.49
CA ILE A 105 3.55 -6.42 22.47
C ILE A 105 2.46 -5.85 23.38
N PHE A 106 1.33 -5.44 22.80
CA PHE A 106 0.22 -4.83 23.55
C PHE A 106 -0.43 -5.81 24.54
N LEU A 107 -0.65 -7.06 24.13
CA LEU A 107 -1.14 -8.12 25.01
C LEU A 107 -0.14 -8.47 26.12
N SER A 108 1.17 -8.50 25.82
CA SER A 108 2.18 -8.72 26.86
C SER A 108 2.22 -7.59 27.90
N SER A 109 2.10 -6.33 27.48
CA SER A 109 2.10 -5.19 28.41
C SER A 109 0.84 -5.14 29.29
N HIS A 110 -0.33 -5.44 28.73
CA HIS A 110 -1.58 -5.49 29.50
C HIS A 110 -1.63 -6.67 30.48
N CYS A 111 -1.10 -7.84 30.11
CA CYS A 111 -1.01 -8.98 31.04
C CYS A 111 -0.02 -8.72 32.18
N ILE A 112 1.15 -8.11 31.92
CA ILE A 112 2.13 -7.78 32.96
C ILE A 112 1.54 -6.77 33.97
N PHE A 113 0.81 -5.76 33.49
CA PHE A 113 0.21 -4.73 34.36
C PHE A 113 -0.96 -5.28 35.21
N SER A 114 -1.73 -6.24 34.66
CA SER A 114 -2.81 -6.91 35.41
C SER A 114 -2.29 -7.89 36.47
N SER A 115 -1.11 -8.49 36.29
CA SER A 115 -0.48 -9.37 37.29
C SER A 115 0.26 -8.62 38.40
N GLN A 116 0.52 -7.31 38.24
CA GLN A 116 1.16 -6.48 39.27
C GLN A 116 0.17 -5.77 40.18
N PHE A 117 -1.13 -5.75 39.83
CA PHE A 117 -2.20 -5.09 40.57
C PHE A 117 -3.20 -6.06 41.21
N LEU A 118 -2.87 -7.35 41.21
CA LEU A 118 -3.58 -8.46 41.88
C LEU A 118 -2.58 -9.20 42.75
#